data_AF-A0A0K1PMX6-F1
#
_entry.id   AF-A0A0K1PMX6-F1
#
_cell.length_a   1.000
_cell.length_b   1.000
_cell.length_c   1.000
_cell.angle_alpha   90.00
_cell.angle_beta   90.00
_cell.angle_gamma   90.00
#
_symmetry.space_group_name_H-M   'P 1'
#
loop_
_entity.id
_entity.type
_entity.pdbx_description
1 polymer ?
#
loop_
_entity_poly.entity_id
_entity_poly.type
_entity_poly.pdbx_seq_one_letter_code
_entity_poly.pdbx_strand_id
1 'polypeptide(L)'
;MVGSVFAAMAVVGTLLACAREPLTLGAGETSETPGFTLPDASTSPVADAGLDVDASVGMCIATQCPAPLATCTRRDGTLPDYACLTDLSNDVLNCGGCNVECRETSPRYNLQMTCVAGECRGVCKPGFVDCNGIPDDGCEANTSSDDANCGACGVHCPSGVACLNGQCGCPPGTTECGGACVDLSSDDFNCGSCGYSCEGRPPPEDAGPLFPHMYLACKDGQCKAPRCVVRDLEFWGDCNKSIDPDGCETDLLRDTSNCGACGVQCAPGQKCFDFGGSIACGCKPGQTLCTGSPGFGDYCTDTENDPSNCGACGYKCPVLANSAAPVCQNGRCKTECVPRTADCNGRDDDGCESDVGHDPRNCGGCGILCDLAAGQPCIGGRCLTKECSGGTTQ
;
A
#
# COMPACT_ATOMS: atom_id res chain seq x y z
N MET A 1 -59.61 46.52 31.76
CA MET A 1 -60.08 45.47 32.69
C MET A 1 -59.85 44.13 32.02
N VAL A 2 -59.38 43.15 32.80
CA VAL A 2 -59.21 41.72 32.48
C VAL A 2 -58.05 41.45 31.51
N GLY A 3 -57.05 40.61 31.79
CA GLY A 3 -56.87 39.62 32.85
C GLY A 3 -56.14 38.43 32.22
N SER A 4 -54.89 38.21 32.64
CA SER A 4 -53.97 37.19 32.14
C SER A 4 -54.46 35.76 32.41
N VAL A 5 -54.38 34.88 31.40
CA VAL A 5 -54.18 33.43 31.59
C VAL A 5 -53.31 32.93 30.43
N PHE A 6 -52.07 32.54 30.71
CA PHE A 6 -51.29 31.67 29.83
C PHE A 6 -50.83 30.46 30.64
N ALA A 7 -51.23 29.29 30.18
CA ALA A 7 -50.93 28.00 30.76
C ALA A 7 -49.45 27.64 30.54
N ALA A 8 -48.77 27.21 31.60
CA ALA A 8 -47.42 26.67 31.54
C ALA A 8 -47.46 25.20 31.10
N MET A 9 -46.84 24.89 29.97
CA MET A 9 -46.44 23.52 29.61
C MET A 9 -44.98 23.34 30.02
N ALA A 10 -44.73 22.43 30.95
CA ALA A 10 -43.38 22.03 31.37
C ALA A 10 -42.83 20.98 30.39
N VAL A 11 -41.76 21.31 29.68
CA VAL A 11 -40.94 20.35 28.93
C VAL A 11 -39.76 19.97 29.83
N VAL A 12 -39.72 18.72 30.26
CA VAL A 12 -38.59 18.14 30.99
C VAL A 12 -37.51 17.79 29.96
N GLY A 13 -36.47 18.63 29.88
CA GLY A 13 -35.26 18.34 29.13
C GLY A 13 -34.23 17.63 30.03
N THR A 14 -33.94 16.36 29.75
CA THR A 14 -32.79 15.65 30.33
C THR A 14 -31.50 16.21 29.75
N LEU A 15 -30.73 16.92 30.58
CA LEU A 15 -29.36 17.33 30.30
C LEU A 15 -28.42 16.14 30.57
N LEU A 16 -27.88 15.51 29.52
CA LEU A 16 -26.65 14.73 29.64
C LEU A 16 -25.46 15.70 29.69
N ALA A 17 -24.89 15.89 30.88
CA ALA A 17 -23.63 16.59 31.05
C ALA A 17 -22.46 15.58 30.88
N CYS A 18 -21.71 15.69 29.79
CA CYS A 18 -20.39 15.07 29.69
C CYS A 18 -19.39 15.93 30.46
N ALA A 19 -18.94 15.49 31.63
CA ALA A 19 -17.76 16.04 32.28
C ALA A 19 -16.52 15.57 31.51
N ARG A 20 -15.78 16.51 30.91
CA ARG A 20 -14.42 16.29 30.40
C ARG A 20 -13.45 16.84 31.45
N GLU A 21 -12.86 15.96 32.24
CA GLU A 21 -11.66 16.33 33.02
C GLU A 21 -10.43 16.18 32.11
N PRO A 22 -9.59 17.22 31.95
CA PRO A 22 -8.30 17.06 31.30
C PRO A 22 -7.33 16.37 32.29
N LEU A 23 -6.83 15.20 31.90
CA LEU A 23 -5.74 14.51 32.60
C LEU A 23 -4.41 15.20 32.26
N THR A 24 -3.86 15.95 33.21
CA THR A 24 -2.54 16.58 33.07
C THR A 24 -1.45 15.56 33.38
N LEU A 25 -0.78 15.04 32.35
CA LEU A 25 0.44 14.24 32.51
C LEU A 25 1.60 15.19 32.83
N GLY A 26 2.09 15.15 34.07
CA GLY A 26 3.23 15.95 34.51
C GLY A 26 4.51 15.49 33.82
N ALA A 27 5.16 16.40 33.09
CA ALA A 27 6.58 16.27 32.75
C ALA A 27 7.40 16.61 34.00
N GLY A 28 7.84 15.58 34.72
CA GLY A 28 8.86 15.72 35.75
C GLY A 28 10.24 15.63 35.12
N GLU A 29 11.09 16.65 35.31
CA GLU A 29 12.51 16.57 34.98
C GLU A 29 13.19 15.60 35.95
N THR A 30 13.60 14.42 35.48
CA THR A 30 14.47 13.51 36.25
C THR A 30 15.92 13.78 35.88
N SER A 31 16.62 14.51 36.75
CA SER A 31 18.08 14.63 36.73
C SER A 31 18.71 13.37 37.33
N GLU A 32 18.60 12.22 36.66
CA GLU A 32 19.44 11.06 36.93
C GLU A 32 19.75 10.34 35.61
N THR A 33 21.03 10.21 35.30
CA THR A 33 21.55 9.40 34.19
C THR A 33 21.10 7.95 34.34
N PRO A 34 20.45 7.31 33.35
CA PRO A 34 20.08 5.91 33.45
C PRO A 34 21.33 5.04 33.36
N GLY A 35 21.75 4.50 34.50
CA GLY A 35 22.77 3.45 34.58
C GLY A 35 22.12 2.08 34.51
N PHE A 36 22.48 1.28 33.52
CA PHE A 36 22.12 -0.14 33.48
C PHE A 36 22.96 -0.89 34.52
N THR A 37 22.31 -1.42 35.55
CA THR A 37 22.89 -2.47 36.40
C THR A 37 22.28 -3.80 35.98
N LEU A 38 23.15 -4.79 35.73
CA LEU A 38 22.75 -6.17 35.44
C LEU A 38 22.08 -6.74 36.70
N PRO A 39 20.95 -7.46 36.58
CA PRO A 39 20.31 -8.04 37.76
C PRO A 39 21.13 -9.24 38.24
N ASP A 40 21.65 -9.13 39.47
CA ASP A 40 22.28 -10.23 40.19
C ASP A 40 21.26 -11.33 40.47
N ALA A 41 21.61 -12.54 40.07
CA ALA A 41 20.91 -13.75 40.47
C ALA A 41 21.14 -14.00 41.97
N SER A 42 20.15 -13.71 42.83
CA SER A 42 19.78 -14.58 43.94
C SER A 42 18.63 -14.04 44.81
N THR A 43 17.74 -14.99 45.17
CA THR A 43 16.82 -15.02 46.33
C THR A 43 15.36 -14.50 46.19
N SER A 44 14.48 -15.47 45.87
CA SER A 44 13.12 -15.74 46.41
C SER A 44 11.89 -14.96 45.91
N PRO A 45 10.71 -15.63 45.89
CA PRO A 45 9.75 -15.50 44.80
C PRO A 45 8.59 -14.56 45.12
N VAL A 46 8.14 -13.82 44.12
CA VAL A 46 6.80 -13.25 44.08
C VAL A 46 5.96 -14.18 43.21
N ALA A 47 4.85 -14.66 43.75
CA ALA A 47 3.97 -15.62 43.08
C ALA A 47 3.25 -14.96 41.91
N ASP A 48 3.79 -15.13 40.70
CA ASP A 48 3.02 -14.99 39.48
C ASP A 48 2.11 -16.21 39.31
N ALA A 49 0.88 -15.97 38.88
CA ALA A 49 -0.08 -17.00 38.53
C ALA A 49 0.51 -17.88 37.43
N GLY A 50 1.10 -19.01 37.84
CA GLY A 50 1.58 -20.05 36.95
C GLY A 50 0.41 -20.60 36.15
N LEU A 51 0.48 -20.43 34.83
CA LEU A 51 0.02 -21.50 33.96
C LEU A 51 0.87 -22.72 34.33
N ASP A 52 0.24 -23.72 34.91
CA ASP A 52 0.82 -25.05 35.13
C ASP A 52 1.12 -25.67 33.75
N VAL A 53 2.21 -25.24 33.11
CA VAL A 53 2.80 -25.99 32.01
C VAL A 53 3.46 -27.18 32.68
N ASP A 54 2.86 -28.34 32.51
CA ASP A 54 3.34 -29.60 33.06
C ASP A 54 4.80 -29.82 32.62
N ALA A 55 5.75 -29.47 33.49
CA ALA A 55 7.19 -29.60 33.25
C ALA A 55 7.65 -31.07 33.22
N SER A 56 6.72 -32.02 33.19
CA SER A 56 6.96 -33.46 33.12
C SER A 56 6.77 -34.09 31.73
N VAL A 57 6.31 -33.34 30.72
CA VAL A 57 6.23 -33.90 29.36
C VAL A 57 7.58 -33.74 28.67
N GLY A 58 8.38 -34.80 28.68
CA GLY A 58 9.60 -34.86 27.87
C GLY A 58 9.26 -34.71 26.39
N MET A 59 9.97 -33.81 25.69
CA MET A 59 9.84 -33.63 24.24
C MET A 59 10.92 -34.45 23.53
N CYS A 60 10.48 -35.34 22.64
CA CYS A 60 11.32 -36.21 21.84
C CYS A 60 11.44 -35.68 20.41
N ILE A 61 12.53 -36.06 19.73
CA ILE A 61 12.70 -35.78 18.30
C ILE A 61 11.55 -36.42 17.51
N ALA A 62 10.98 -35.64 16.59
CA ALA A 62 9.99 -36.12 15.63
C ALA A 62 10.53 -35.96 14.21
N THR A 63 10.26 -36.95 13.37
CA THR A 63 10.71 -37.02 11.97
C THR A 63 9.55 -37.10 10.97
N GLN A 64 8.33 -37.31 11.47
CA GLN A 64 7.12 -37.37 10.66
C GLN A 64 6.46 -36.00 10.65
N CYS A 65 6.12 -35.51 9.45
CA CYS A 65 5.48 -34.21 9.31
C CYS A 65 4.14 -34.17 10.07
N PRO A 66 3.89 -33.11 10.87
CA PRO A 66 2.58 -32.90 11.46
C PRO A 66 1.57 -32.54 10.36
N ALA A 67 0.35 -33.06 10.44
CA ALA A 67 -0.72 -32.65 9.53
C ALA A 67 -0.98 -31.14 9.66
N PRO A 68 -1.23 -30.40 8.55
CA PRO A 68 -1.42 -30.87 7.17
C PRO A 68 -0.12 -30.92 6.32
N LEU A 69 1.06 -30.79 6.91
CA LEU A 69 2.31 -30.74 6.17
C LEU A 69 2.78 -32.13 5.69
N ALA A 70 3.44 -32.16 4.53
CA ALA A 70 4.02 -33.36 3.96
C ALA A 70 5.31 -33.08 3.18
N THR A 71 6.07 -34.15 2.92
CA THR A 71 7.22 -34.13 2.00
C THR A 71 6.79 -34.75 0.69
N CYS A 72 6.34 -33.93 -0.26
CA CYS A 72 5.90 -34.40 -1.57
C CYS A 72 7.06 -34.37 -2.58
N THR A 73 7.17 -35.41 -3.39
CA THR A 73 8.11 -35.42 -4.52
C THR A 73 7.68 -34.39 -5.57
N ARG A 74 8.66 -33.71 -6.18
CA ARG A 74 8.42 -32.89 -7.37
C ARG A 74 7.93 -33.76 -8.54
N ARG A 75 7.36 -33.16 -9.59
CA ARG A 75 6.83 -33.89 -10.77
C ARG A 75 7.87 -34.76 -11.48
N ASP A 76 9.15 -34.43 -11.37
CA ASP A 76 10.27 -35.19 -11.93
C ASP A 76 10.70 -36.38 -11.04
N GLY A 77 10.01 -36.61 -9.91
CA GLY A 77 10.30 -37.66 -8.95
C GLY A 77 11.40 -37.30 -7.93
N THR A 78 11.96 -36.09 -7.98
CA THR A 78 12.97 -35.66 -7.01
C THR A 78 12.34 -35.27 -5.68
N LEU A 79 13.08 -35.49 -4.58
CA LEU A 79 12.69 -35.00 -3.27
C LEU A 79 12.94 -33.48 -3.16
N PRO A 80 12.12 -32.77 -2.37
CA PRO A 80 12.35 -31.37 -2.07
C PRO A 80 13.59 -31.19 -1.19
N ASP A 81 14.11 -29.96 -1.16
CA ASP A 81 15.38 -29.66 -0.48
C ASP A 81 15.26 -29.75 1.05
N TYR A 82 14.06 -29.49 1.58
CA TYR A 82 13.70 -29.66 2.99
C TYR A 82 12.44 -30.52 3.13
N ALA A 83 12.32 -31.21 4.26
CA ALA A 83 11.15 -32.02 4.58
C ALA A 83 9.99 -31.13 5.07
N CYS A 84 8.76 -31.62 4.92
CA CYS A 84 7.53 -30.98 5.42
C CYS A 84 7.24 -29.59 4.83
N LEU A 85 7.72 -29.29 3.62
CA LEU A 85 7.49 -28.01 2.95
C LEU A 85 6.10 -27.88 2.32
N THR A 86 5.46 -28.99 2.00
CA THR A 86 4.19 -28.97 1.26
C THR A 86 3.03 -28.91 2.24
N ASP A 87 2.27 -27.82 2.23
CA ASP A 87 1.03 -27.69 2.98
C ASP A 87 -0.14 -28.23 2.16
N LEU A 88 -0.56 -29.47 2.48
CA LEU A 88 -1.64 -30.14 1.77
C LEU A 88 -2.99 -29.44 1.93
N SER A 89 -3.11 -28.45 2.83
CA SER A 89 -4.37 -27.76 3.07
C SER A 89 -4.64 -26.59 2.12
N ASN A 90 -3.60 -26.05 1.48
CA ASN A 90 -3.68 -24.84 0.65
C ASN A 90 -2.80 -24.88 -0.62
N ASP A 91 -1.99 -25.90 -0.82
CA ASP A 91 -1.24 -26.09 -2.06
C ASP A 91 -2.13 -26.66 -3.17
N VAL A 92 -2.38 -25.85 -4.21
CA VAL A 92 -3.20 -26.21 -5.38
C VAL A 92 -2.63 -27.38 -6.19
N LEU A 93 -1.33 -27.67 -6.09
CA LEU A 93 -0.68 -28.81 -6.78
C LEU A 93 -0.64 -30.08 -5.92
N ASN A 94 -0.93 -29.98 -4.62
CA ASN A 94 -0.84 -31.07 -3.64
C ASN A 94 -2.04 -31.08 -2.67
N CYS A 95 -3.24 -30.80 -3.18
CA CYS A 95 -4.41 -30.53 -2.35
C CYS A 95 -4.97 -31.81 -1.72
N GLY A 96 -4.89 -31.92 -0.39
CA GLY A 96 -5.32 -33.10 0.36
C GLY A 96 -4.37 -34.31 0.24
N GLY A 97 -3.36 -34.23 -0.64
CA GLY A 97 -2.39 -35.29 -0.86
C GLY A 97 -1.34 -34.89 -1.90
N CYS A 98 -0.16 -35.52 -1.84
CA CYS A 98 0.92 -35.24 -2.78
C CYS A 98 0.49 -35.53 -4.22
N ASN A 99 0.75 -34.56 -5.12
CA ASN A 99 0.41 -34.59 -6.54
C ASN A 99 -1.11 -34.68 -6.84
N VAL A 100 -1.96 -34.30 -5.88
CA VAL A 100 -3.39 -34.09 -6.13
C VAL A 100 -3.59 -32.64 -6.58
N GLU A 101 -3.52 -32.42 -7.90
CA GLU A 101 -3.64 -31.09 -8.49
C GLU A 101 -5.10 -30.67 -8.70
N CYS A 102 -5.45 -29.46 -8.25
CA CYS A 102 -6.72 -28.83 -8.56
C CYS A 102 -6.72 -28.36 -10.02
N ARG A 103 -7.40 -29.13 -10.87
CA ARG A 103 -7.45 -28.87 -12.31
C ARG A 103 -8.18 -27.56 -12.63
N GLU A 104 -7.48 -26.60 -13.20
CA GLU A 104 -8.06 -25.34 -13.68
C GLU A 104 -9.22 -25.55 -14.67
N THR A 105 -10.21 -24.68 -14.57
CA THR A 105 -11.41 -24.69 -15.42
C THR A 105 -11.22 -23.82 -16.67
N SER A 106 -12.19 -23.85 -17.58
CA SER A 106 -12.16 -22.98 -18.76
C SER A 106 -12.19 -21.51 -18.35
N PRO A 107 -11.38 -20.61 -18.98
CA PRO A 107 -11.42 -19.18 -18.71
C PRO A 107 -12.81 -18.54 -18.86
N ARG A 108 -13.70 -19.18 -19.62
CA ARG A 108 -15.08 -18.73 -19.88
C ARG A 108 -15.96 -18.74 -18.63
N TYR A 109 -15.61 -19.52 -17.61
CA TYR A 109 -16.41 -19.66 -16.40
C TYR A 109 -16.03 -18.64 -15.31
N ASN A 110 -15.02 -17.78 -15.54
CA ASN A 110 -14.51 -16.82 -14.56
C ASN A 110 -14.24 -17.41 -13.16
N LEU A 111 -13.96 -18.71 -13.10
CA LEU A 111 -13.56 -19.42 -11.90
C LEU A 111 -12.05 -19.50 -11.78
N GLN A 112 -11.57 -19.59 -10.55
CA GLN A 112 -10.22 -19.97 -10.17
C GLN A 112 -10.31 -21.16 -9.21
N MET A 113 -9.53 -22.21 -9.46
CA MET A 113 -9.43 -23.31 -8.52
C MET A 113 -8.48 -22.94 -7.38
N THR A 114 -8.87 -23.26 -6.16
CA THR A 114 -8.07 -23.08 -4.96
C THR A 114 -8.10 -24.36 -4.11
N CYS A 115 -7.12 -24.51 -3.21
CA CYS A 115 -7.13 -25.58 -2.22
C CYS A 115 -7.51 -24.96 -0.87
N VAL A 116 -8.58 -25.47 -0.26
CA VAL A 116 -9.04 -25.01 1.05
C VAL A 116 -9.30 -26.24 1.92
N ALA A 117 -8.57 -26.32 3.04
CA ALA A 117 -8.64 -27.44 3.97
C ALA A 117 -8.39 -28.81 3.33
N GLY A 118 -7.56 -28.86 2.28
CA GLY A 118 -7.20 -30.09 1.57
C GLY A 118 -8.24 -30.55 0.54
N GLU A 119 -9.20 -29.69 0.21
CA GLU A 119 -10.18 -29.93 -0.84
C GLU A 119 -10.05 -28.88 -1.94
N CYS A 120 -10.07 -29.33 -3.20
CA CYS A 120 -10.14 -28.43 -4.35
C CYS A 120 -11.52 -27.76 -4.40
N ARG A 121 -11.54 -26.43 -4.38
CA ARG A 121 -12.76 -25.62 -4.46
C ARG A 121 -12.64 -24.59 -5.56
N GLY A 122 -13.74 -24.36 -6.27
CA GLY A 122 -13.85 -23.27 -7.22
C GLY A 122 -14.26 -21.98 -6.51
N VAL A 123 -13.56 -20.88 -6.78
CA VAL A 123 -13.93 -19.54 -6.33
C VAL A 123 -13.99 -18.59 -7.51
N CYS A 124 -14.85 -17.58 -7.45
CA CYS A 124 -14.93 -16.57 -8.49
C CYS A 124 -13.64 -15.76 -8.57
N LYS A 125 -13.22 -15.43 -9.80
CA LYS A 125 -12.17 -14.44 -10.02
C LYS A 125 -12.59 -13.09 -9.45
N PRO A 126 -11.63 -12.23 -9.03
CA PRO A 126 -11.94 -10.90 -8.54
C PRO A 126 -12.88 -10.13 -9.48
N GLY A 127 -13.93 -9.53 -8.90
CA GLY A 127 -14.95 -8.77 -9.64
C GLY A 127 -16.08 -9.61 -10.24
N PHE A 128 -15.99 -10.95 -10.22
CA PHE A 128 -17.03 -11.84 -10.69
C PHE A 128 -17.81 -12.47 -9.53
N VAL A 129 -19.07 -12.78 -9.78
CA VAL A 129 -19.96 -13.44 -8.83
C VAL A 129 -20.77 -14.53 -9.55
N ASP A 130 -21.07 -15.59 -8.82
CA ASP A 130 -22.04 -16.62 -9.18
C ASP A 130 -23.43 -16.13 -8.77
N CYS A 131 -24.29 -15.87 -9.75
CA CYS A 131 -25.62 -15.30 -9.49
C CYS A 131 -26.72 -16.34 -9.34
N ASN A 132 -26.51 -17.56 -9.82
CA ASN A 132 -27.51 -18.62 -9.80
C ASN A 132 -27.21 -19.69 -8.73
N GLY A 133 -26.03 -19.63 -8.10
CA GLY A 133 -25.54 -20.56 -7.09
C GLY A 133 -25.16 -21.93 -7.67
N ILE A 134 -24.91 -22.03 -8.98
CA ILE A 134 -24.60 -23.26 -9.70
C ILE A 134 -23.10 -23.27 -10.02
N PRO A 135 -22.27 -24.04 -9.31
CA PRO A 135 -20.83 -24.02 -9.50
C PRO A 135 -20.35 -24.51 -10.89
N ASP A 136 -21.20 -25.21 -11.63
CA ASP A 136 -20.86 -25.88 -12.89
C ASP A 136 -20.86 -24.93 -14.10
N ASP A 137 -21.59 -23.81 -14.08
CA ASP A 137 -21.63 -22.82 -15.16
C ASP A 137 -20.86 -21.52 -14.89
N GLY A 138 -20.40 -21.33 -13.66
CA GLY A 138 -19.26 -20.47 -13.37
C GLY A 138 -19.54 -19.32 -12.43
N CYS A 139 -18.95 -18.17 -12.75
CA CYS A 139 -19.27 -16.87 -12.17
C CYS A 139 -19.65 -15.95 -13.32
N GLU A 140 -20.96 -15.82 -13.54
CA GLU A 140 -21.53 -15.36 -14.79
C GLU A 140 -21.49 -13.83 -14.93
N ALA A 141 -21.39 -13.13 -13.81
CA ALA A 141 -21.61 -11.68 -13.76
C ALA A 141 -20.40 -10.92 -13.22
N ASN A 142 -20.07 -9.80 -13.86
CA ASN A 142 -19.13 -8.82 -13.34
C ASN A 142 -19.90 -7.66 -12.71
N THR A 143 -19.95 -7.60 -11.39
CA THR A 143 -20.78 -6.60 -10.71
C THR A 143 -20.27 -5.16 -10.82
N SER A 144 -19.07 -4.94 -11.36
CA SER A 144 -18.50 -3.61 -11.52
C SER A 144 -18.85 -2.93 -12.85
N SER A 145 -19.23 -3.71 -13.86
CA SER A 145 -19.40 -3.22 -15.24
C SER A 145 -20.55 -3.89 -16.02
N ASP A 146 -21.19 -4.91 -15.46
CA ASP A 146 -22.35 -5.55 -16.08
C ASP A 146 -23.63 -4.76 -15.75
N ASP A 147 -24.23 -4.14 -16.76
CA ASP A 147 -25.47 -3.39 -16.65
C ASP A 147 -26.64 -4.23 -16.13
N ALA A 148 -26.59 -5.56 -16.24
CA ALA A 148 -27.61 -6.46 -15.73
C ALA A 148 -27.38 -6.92 -14.28
N ASN A 149 -26.19 -6.68 -13.72
CA ASN A 149 -25.76 -7.17 -12.41
C ASN A 149 -24.96 -6.11 -11.63
N CYS A 150 -25.32 -4.83 -11.77
CA CYS A 150 -24.51 -3.73 -11.30
C CYS A 150 -24.53 -3.58 -9.78
N GLY A 151 -23.39 -3.80 -9.14
CA GLY A 151 -23.23 -3.81 -7.68
C GLY A 151 -23.70 -5.10 -7.01
N ALA A 152 -24.67 -5.82 -7.58
CA ALA A 152 -25.11 -7.13 -7.14
C ALA A 152 -25.90 -7.87 -8.24
N CYS A 153 -26.08 -9.18 -8.07
CA CYS A 153 -26.85 -10.02 -8.98
C CYS A 153 -28.28 -9.53 -9.19
N GLY A 154 -28.70 -9.42 -10.46
CA GLY A 154 -30.03 -8.96 -10.86
C GLY A 154 -30.30 -7.47 -10.64
N VAL A 155 -29.28 -6.67 -10.26
CA VAL A 155 -29.42 -5.21 -10.20
C VAL A 155 -29.21 -4.65 -11.59
N HIS A 156 -30.32 -4.38 -12.27
CA HIS A 156 -30.31 -3.83 -13.61
C HIS A 156 -30.21 -2.30 -13.59
N CYS A 157 -29.26 -1.76 -14.35
CA CYS A 157 -29.25 -0.34 -14.63
C CYS A 157 -30.40 0.04 -15.58
N PRO A 158 -30.96 1.26 -15.45
CA PRO A 158 -31.95 1.74 -16.39
C PRO A 158 -31.43 1.69 -17.83
N SER A 159 -32.33 1.54 -18.81
CA SER A 159 -31.94 1.47 -20.21
C SER A 159 -31.10 2.68 -20.62
N GLY A 160 -29.90 2.42 -21.16
CA GLY A 160 -28.94 3.45 -21.59
C GLY A 160 -28.07 4.02 -20.46
N VAL A 161 -28.16 3.47 -19.24
CA VAL A 161 -27.29 3.83 -18.11
C VAL A 161 -26.28 2.70 -17.90
N ALA A 162 -24.99 3.03 -18.00
CA ALA A 162 -23.91 2.08 -17.79
C ALA A 162 -23.68 1.79 -16.30
N CYS A 163 -23.21 0.58 -15.99
CA CYS A 163 -22.65 0.22 -14.70
C CYS A 163 -21.22 0.76 -14.58
N LEU A 164 -21.01 1.67 -13.64
CA LEU A 164 -19.73 2.31 -13.37
C LEU A 164 -19.32 2.02 -11.93
N ASN A 165 -18.29 1.17 -11.77
CA ASN A 165 -17.76 0.76 -10.47
C ASN A 165 -18.84 0.21 -9.52
N GLY A 166 -19.78 -0.56 -10.07
CA GLY A 166 -20.88 -1.17 -9.33
C GLY A 166 -22.03 -0.22 -8.97
N GLN A 167 -22.11 0.93 -9.63
CA GLN A 167 -23.24 1.86 -9.51
C GLN A 167 -23.80 2.20 -10.89
N CYS A 168 -25.12 2.32 -10.99
CA CYS A 168 -25.77 2.69 -12.23
C CYS A 168 -25.61 4.20 -12.49
N GLY A 169 -24.83 4.53 -13.51
CA GLY A 169 -24.58 5.90 -13.95
C GLY A 169 -23.68 6.69 -13.02
N CYS A 170 -23.66 8.00 -13.26
CA CYS A 170 -22.80 8.93 -12.55
C CYS A 170 -23.51 9.62 -11.38
N PRO A 171 -22.77 10.02 -10.32
CA PRO A 171 -23.35 10.77 -9.22
C PRO A 171 -23.93 12.11 -9.70
N PRO A 172 -24.91 12.68 -8.98
CA PRO A 172 -25.50 13.96 -9.33
C PRO A 172 -24.46 15.06 -9.55
N GLY A 173 -24.62 15.84 -10.63
CA GLY A 173 -23.68 16.90 -11.01
C GLY A 173 -22.54 16.45 -11.93
N THR A 174 -22.43 15.15 -12.21
CA THR A 174 -21.42 14.62 -13.15
C THR A 174 -22.07 13.89 -14.32
N THR A 175 -21.35 13.78 -15.44
CA THR A 175 -21.80 13.11 -16.67
C THR A 175 -20.83 11.99 -17.00
N GLU A 176 -21.35 10.88 -17.54
CA GLU A 176 -20.53 9.78 -18.02
C GLU A 176 -19.82 10.19 -19.31
N CYS A 177 -18.49 10.13 -19.28
CA CYS A 177 -17.62 10.44 -20.41
C CYS A 177 -16.57 9.34 -20.56
N GLY A 178 -16.87 8.32 -21.35
CA GLY A 178 -15.91 7.27 -21.72
C GLY A 178 -15.53 6.33 -20.58
N GLY A 179 -16.48 6.01 -19.69
CA GLY A 179 -16.32 5.13 -18.53
C GLY A 179 -15.97 5.86 -17.23
N ALA A 180 -15.91 7.19 -17.24
CA ALA A 180 -15.64 8.01 -16.07
C ALA A 180 -16.73 9.07 -15.85
N CYS A 181 -16.96 9.44 -14.59
CA CYS A 181 -17.89 10.50 -14.24
C CYS A 181 -17.14 11.82 -14.09
N VAL A 182 -17.50 12.80 -14.91
CA VAL A 182 -16.82 14.10 -14.97
C VAL A 182 -17.78 15.26 -14.74
N ASP A 183 -17.31 16.34 -14.11
CA ASP A 183 -18.08 17.57 -13.95
C ASP A 183 -17.88 18.48 -15.16
N LEU A 184 -18.84 18.45 -16.09
CA LEU A 184 -18.80 19.25 -17.31
C LEU A 184 -18.79 20.76 -17.05
N SER A 185 -19.09 21.23 -15.84
CA SER A 185 -19.15 22.66 -15.52
C SER A 185 -17.79 23.28 -15.20
N SER A 186 -16.81 22.44 -14.85
CA SER A 186 -15.49 22.88 -14.37
C SER A 186 -14.30 22.07 -14.90
N ASP A 187 -14.52 20.93 -15.54
CA ASP A 187 -13.46 20.13 -16.13
C ASP A 187 -12.96 20.78 -17.44
N ASP A 188 -11.71 21.23 -17.43
CA ASP A 188 -11.06 21.88 -18.58
C ASP A 188 -10.93 20.97 -19.81
N PHE A 189 -11.00 19.65 -19.65
CA PHE A 189 -10.92 18.65 -20.72
C PHE A 189 -12.29 18.11 -21.18
N ASN A 190 -13.35 18.41 -20.43
CA ASN A 190 -14.72 17.95 -20.70
C ASN A 190 -15.76 19.08 -20.57
N CYS A 191 -15.39 20.31 -20.96
CA CYS A 191 -16.19 21.49 -20.63
C CYS A 191 -17.49 21.56 -21.45
N GLY A 192 -18.64 21.49 -20.78
CA GLY A 192 -19.97 21.52 -21.40
C GLY A 192 -20.35 20.25 -22.16
N SER A 193 -19.39 19.42 -22.58
CA SER A 193 -19.61 18.10 -23.17
C SER A 193 -18.35 17.23 -23.10
N CYS A 194 -18.52 15.90 -23.11
CA CYS A 194 -17.41 14.95 -23.05
C CYS A 194 -16.38 15.19 -24.17
N GLY A 195 -15.09 15.24 -23.80
CA GLY A 195 -13.99 15.47 -24.73
C GLY A 195 -13.89 16.90 -25.29
N TYR A 196 -14.74 17.83 -24.83
CA TYR A 196 -14.62 19.24 -25.20
C TYR A 196 -13.57 19.93 -24.34
N SER A 197 -12.30 19.77 -24.74
CA SER A 197 -11.19 20.47 -24.12
C SER A 197 -11.20 21.96 -24.46
N CYS A 198 -11.06 22.80 -23.43
CA CYS A 198 -10.84 24.22 -23.59
C CYS A 198 -9.39 24.56 -23.95
N GLU A 199 -8.47 23.64 -23.69
CA GLU A 199 -7.07 23.82 -24.00
C GLU A 199 -6.78 23.61 -25.50
N GLY A 200 -5.90 24.45 -26.06
CA GLY A 200 -5.45 24.30 -27.46
C GLY A 200 -6.49 24.68 -28.52
N ARG A 201 -7.66 25.18 -28.12
CA ARG A 201 -8.67 25.72 -29.03
C ARG A 201 -8.58 27.25 -29.08
N PRO A 202 -8.78 27.86 -30.26
CA PRO A 202 -8.89 29.31 -30.33
C PRO A 202 -10.12 29.76 -29.50
N PRO A 203 -10.02 30.92 -28.84
CA PRO A 203 -11.14 31.50 -28.09
C PRO A 203 -12.37 31.66 -29.01
N PRO A 204 -13.62 31.56 -28.48
CA PRO A 204 -14.81 31.94 -29.23
C PRO A 204 -14.63 33.30 -29.91
N GLU A 205 -15.25 33.54 -31.06
CA GLU A 205 -15.07 34.80 -31.82
C GLU A 205 -15.37 36.07 -30.99
N ASP A 206 -16.23 35.93 -29.97
CA ASP A 206 -16.62 37.00 -29.03
C ASP A 206 -15.78 37.04 -27.75
N ALA A 207 -14.93 36.04 -27.52
CA ALA A 207 -13.95 36.09 -26.45
C ALA A 207 -12.78 36.93 -26.96
N GLY A 208 -12.51 38.05 -26.28
CA GLY A 208 -11.41 38.96 -26.63
C GLY A 208 -10.05 38.24 -26.79
N PRO A 209 -9.02 38.95 -27.24
CA PRO A 209 -7.72 38.34 -27.51
C PRO A 209 -7.19 37.64 -26.25
N LEU A 210 -6.77 36.38 -26.39
CA LEU A 210 -5.93 35.73 -25.39
C LEU A 210 -4.51 36.27 -25.55
N PHE A 211 -3.96 36.75 -24.44
CA PHE A 211 -2.57 37.19 -24.37
C PHE A 211 -1.63 35.99 -24.15
N PRO A 212 -0.30 36.16 -24.28
CA PRO A 212 0.65 35.05 -24.15
C PRO A 212 0.51 34.26 -22.84
N HIS A 213 0.78 32.96 -22.92
CA HIS A 213 0.79 32.02 -21.79
C HIS A 213 -0.53 31.91 -21.01
N MET A 214 -1.64 32.15 -21.71
CA MET A 214 -3.00 32.01 -21.19
C MET A 214 -3.82 31.01 -21.98
N TYR A 215 -4.84 30.46 -21.32
CA TYR A 215 -5.92 29.71 -21.96
C TYR A 215 -7.27 30.11 -21.34
N LEU A 216 -8.36 29.76 -22.02
CA LEU A 216 -9.69 29.84 -21.44
C LEU A 216 -9.97 28.53 -20.72
N ALA A 217 -10.20 28.57 -19.42
CA ALA A 217 -10.63 27.43 -18.63
C ALA A 217 -12.15 27.29 -18.61
N CYS A 218 -12.59 26.10 -18.18
CA CYS A 218 -13.98 25.77 -18.04
C CYS A 218 -14.62 26.51 -16.86
N LYS A 219 -15.74 27.17 -17.15
CA LYS A 219 -16.59 27.77 -16.12
C LYS A 219 -18.03 27.74 -16.57
N ASP A 220 -18.88 27.14 -15.76
CA ASP A 220 -20.31 26.94 -16.04
C ASP A 220 -20.53 26.21 -17.39
N GLY A 221 -19.64 25.27 -17.74
CA GLY A 221 -19.72 24.48 -18.97
C GLY A 221 -19.34 25.25 -20.24
N GLN A 222 -18.63 26.37 -20.09
CA GLN A 222 -18.12 27.17 -21.20
C GLN A 222 -16.66 27.53 -20.98
N CYS A 223 -15.86 27.44 -22.05
CA CYS A 223 -14.47 27.90 -22.06
C CYS A 223 -14.44 29.43 -22.11
N LYS A 224 -14.58 30.08 -20.95
CA LYS A 224 -14.73 31.56 -20.85
C LYS A 224 -13.91 32.20 -19.75
N ALA A 225 -13.24 31.42 -18.90
CA ALA A 225 -12.49 31.95 -17.76
C ALA A 225 -10.99 32.04 -18.11
N PRO A 226 -10.43 33.24 -18.37
CA PRO A 226 -9.00 33.36 -18.65
C PRO A 226 -8.17 32.89 -17.45
N ARG A 227 -7.17 32.04 -17.69
CA ARG A 227 -6.23 31.54 -16.69
C ARG A 227 -4.83 31.43 -17.28
N CYS A 228 -3.82 31.58 -16.43
CA CYS A 228 -2.45 31.26 -16.80
C CYS A 228 -2.29 29.77 -17.04
N VAL A 229 -1.44 29.40 -18.00
CA VAL A 229 -1.10 28.01 -18.28
C VAL A 229 -0.30 27.42 -17.12
N VAL A 230 -0.79 26.30 -16.60
CA VAL A 230 -0.16 25.51 -15.53
C VAL A 230 -0.24 24.03 -15.90
N ARG A 231 0.72 23.54 -16.71
CA ARG A 231 0.80 22.13 -17.14
C ARG A 231 2.17 21.80 -17.72
N ASP A 232 2.55 20.52 -17.73
CA ASP A 232 3.66 19.97 -18.55
C ASP A 232 4.94 20.83 -18.61
N LEU A 233 5.41 21.33 -17.46
CA LEU A 233 6.61 22.17 -17.32
C LEU A 233 6.45 23.65 -17.79
N GLU A 234 5.23 24.10 -17.98
CA GLU A 234 4.82 25.49 -18.20
C GLU A 234 4.01 25.95 -16.99
N PHE A 235 4.61 26.80 -16.15
CA PHE A 235 3.94 27.41 -15.00
C PHE A 235 4.07 28.91 -15.13
N TRP A 236 3.05 29.55 -15.65
CA TRP A 236 3.05 30.98 -15.87
C TRP A 236 2.22 31.70 -14.82
N GLY A 237 2.68 32.88 -14.41
CA GLY A 237 2.01 33.74 -13.44
C GLY A 237 1.84 35.16 -13.98
N ASP A 238 0.69 35.75 -13.62
CA ASP A 238 0.41 37.19 -13.75
C ASP A 238 0.92 37.89 -12.48
N CYS A 239 2.16 38.39 -12.52
CA CYS A 239 2.84 38.96 -11.35
C CYS A 239 2.71 40.48 -11.27
N ASN A 240 2.54 41.13 -12.42
CA ASN A 240 2.21 42.55 -12.51
C ASN A 240 0.71 42.83 -12.22
N LYS A 241 -0.13 41.79 -12.14
CA LYS A 241 -1.60 41.84 -11.94
C LYS A 241 -2.34 42.56 -13.06
N SER A 242 -1.78 42.49 -14.26
CA SER A 242 -2.25 43.18 -15.45
C SER A 242 -2.18 42.23 -16.63
N ILE A 243 -3.32 41.62 -16.92
CA ILE A 243 -3.41 40.60 -17.97
C ILE A 243 -3.33 41.18 -19.40
N ASP A 244 -3.64 42.47 -19.57
CA ASP A 244 -3.59 43.20 -20.83
C ASP A 244 -2.45 44.23 -20.77
N PRO A 245 -1.49 44.23 -21.72
CA PRO A 245 -1.43 43.43 -22.95
C PRO A 245 -0.49 42.21 -22.90
N ASP A 246 0.20 41.96 -21.78
CA ASP A 246 1.35 41.04 -21.70
C ASP A 246 1.01 39.64 -21.17
N GLY A 247 -0.22 39.40 -20.73
CA GLY A 247 -0.71 38.07 -20.35
C GLY A 247 -0.10 37.57 -19.04
N CYS A 248 0.25 36.28 -19.00
CA CYS A 248 0.97 35.71 -17.86
C CYS A 248 2.47 35.71 -18.18
N GLU A 249 3.17 36.72 -17.69
CA GLU A 249 4.47 37.16 -18.14
C GLU A 249 5.65 36.48 -17.44
N THR A 250 5.39 35.79 -16.33
CA THR A 250 6.45 35.26 -15.46
C THR A 250 6.48 33.73 -15.46
N ASP A 251 7.63 33.14 -15.82
CA ASP A 251 7.87 31.69 -15.73
C ASP A 251 8.18 31.29 -14.28
N LEU A 252 7.15 30.84 -13.56
CA LEU A 252 7.22 30.43 -12.16
C LEU A 252 8.02 29.13 -11.96
N LEU A 253 8.35 28.39 -13.02
CA LEU A 253 9.16 27.17 -12.94
C LEU A 253 10.65 27.43 -13.13
N ARG A 254 11.04 28.50 -13.82
CA ARG A 254 12.45 28.76 -14.15
C ARG A 254 12.98 30.07 -13.56
N ASP A 255 12.12 31.04 -13.29
CA ASP A 255 12.52 32.29 -12.67
C ASP A 255 12.74 32.09 -11.16
N THR A 256 14.01 32.06 -10.76
CA THR A 256 14.42 31.98 -9.36
C THR A 256 13.99 33.18 -8.51
N SER A 257 13.42 34.23 -9.12
CA SER A 257 12.89 35.42 -8.44
C SER A 257 11.38 35.34 -8.20
N ASN A 258 10.70 34.39 -8.85
CA ASN A 258 9.25 34.20 -8.83
C ASN A 258 8.89 32.71 -8.72
N CYS A 259 9.64 31.98 -7.91
CA CYS A 259 9.60 30.52 -7.87
C CYS A 259 8.29 29.97 -7.31
N GLY A 260 7.44 29.42 -8.18
CA GLY A 260 6.11 28.89 -7.86
C GLY A 260 5.04 29.93 -7.52
N ALA A 261 5.44 31.14 -7.17
CA ALA A 261 4.55 32.29 -7.06
C ALA A 261 5.34 33.60 -7.24
N CYS A 262 4.61 34.64 -7.65
CA CYS A 262 5.15 35.98 -7.83
C CYS A 262 5.84 36.51 -6.56
N GLY A 263 7.08 36.97 -6.71
CA GLY A 263 7.90 37.52 -5.63
C GLY A 263 8.60 36.48 -4.73
N VAL A 264 8.51 35.18 -5.04
CA VAL A 264 9.22 34.14 -4.29
C VAL A 264 10.66 34.01 -4.80
N GLN A 265 11.58 34.70 -4.13
CA GLN A 265 13.00 34.70 -4.46
C GLN A 265 13.75 33.54 -3.79
N CYS A 266 14.44 32.72 -4.59
CA CYS A 266 15.33 31.68 -4.12
C CYS A 266 16.67 32.24 -3.65
N ALA A 267 17.30 31.54 -2.70
CA ALA A 267 18.65 31.88 -2.26
C ALA A 267 19.69 31.64 -3.37
N PRO A 268 20.86 32.31 -3.34
CA PRO A 268 21.90 32.10 -4.34
C PRO A 268 22.28 30.62 -4.49
N GLY A 269 22.26 30.12 -5.73
CA GLY A 269 22.57 28.72 -6.06
C GLY A 269 21.39 27.75 -5.96
N GLN A 270 20.24 28.17 -5.44
CA GLN A 270 19.01 27.38 -5.49
C GLN A 270 18.31 27.50 -6.85
N LYS A 271 17.55 26.47 -7.21
CA LYS A 271 16.70 26.41 -8.40
C LYS A 271 15.26 26.14 -8.00
N CYS A 272 14.33 26.37 -8.91
CA CYS A 272 12.94 26.00 -8.75
C CYS A 272 12.72 24.51 -9.04
N PHE A 273 11.94 23.85 -8.21
CA PHE A 273 11.56 22.45 -8.38
C PHE A 273 10.05 22.28 -8.25
N ASP A 274 9.48 21.49 -9.15
CA ASP A 274 8.09 21.05 -9.07
C ASP A 274 7.97 19.81 -8.17
N PHE A 275 7.07 19.87 -7.21
CA PHE A 275 6.73 18.80 -6.27
C PHE A 275 5.30 18.28 -6.49
N GLY A 276 4.91 18.07 -7.74
CA GLY A 276 3.60 17.53 -8.11
C GLY A 276 2.52 18.61 -8.16
N GLY A 277 2.81 19.72 -8.85
CA GLY A 277 1.94 20.89 -8.98
C GLY A 277 2.20 21.99 -7.96
N SER A 278 3.22 21.83 -7.10
CA SER A 278 3.67 22.85 -6.15
C SER A 278 5.14 23.15 -6.39
N ILE A 279 5.46 24.37 -6.80
CA ILE A 279 6.85 24.76 -7.09
C ILE A 279 7.44 25.51 -5.90
N ALA A 280 8.68 25.18 -5.55
CA ALA A 280 9.41 25.86 -4.48
C ALA A 280 10.92 25.94 -4.76
N CYS A 281 11.59 26.80 -3.99
CA CYS A 281 13.03 27.01 -4.06
C CYS A 281 13.83 25.88 -3.39
N GLY A 282 14.76 25.31 -4.15
CA GLY A 282 15.67 24.27 -3.67
C GLY A 282 14.98 22.96 -3.35
N CYS A 283 15.75 22.06 -2.75
CA CYS A 283 15.23 20.77 -2.29
C CYS A 283 14.54 20.90 -0.94
N LYS A 284 13.67 19.95 -0.61
CA LYS A 284 13.07 19.86 0.73
C LYS A 284 14.17 19.67 1.78
N PRO A 285 13.97 20.07 3.04
CA PRO A 285 14.92 19.78 4.12
C PRO A 285 15.28 18.27 4.15
N GLY A 286 16.57 17.96 4.27
CA GLY A 286 17.08 16.58 4.23
C GLY A 286 17.34 16.02 2.82
N GLN A 287 16.95 16.73 1.76
CA GLN A 287 17.24 16.31 0.39
C GLN A 287 18.51 16.98 -0.16
N THR A 288 19.19 16.26 -1.03
CA THR A 288 20.36 16.70 -1.78
C THR A 288 19.97 17.04 -3.22
N LEU A 289 20.50 18.15 -3.73
CA LEU A 289 20.38 18.51 -5.15
C LEU A 289 21.33 17.66 -5.98
N CYS A 290 20.75 16.84 -6.85
CA CYS A 290 21.47 16.00 -7.79
C CYS A 290 21.38 16.58 -9.19
N THR A 291 22.53 16.68 -9.85
CA THR A 291 22.56 17.03 -11.27
C THR A 291 22.08 15.85 -12.10
N GLY A 292 21.05 16.06 -12.90
CA GLY A 292 20.54 15.01 -13.77
C GLY A 292 21.49 14.68 -14.90
N SER A 293 21.26 13.52 -15.50
CA SER A 293 21.82 13.22 -16.81
C SER A 293 21.17 14.09 -17.89
N PRO A 294 21.84 14.33 -19.04
CA PRO A 294 21.25 15.05 -20.16
C PRO A 294 19.87 14.48 -20.52
N GLY A 295 18.84 15.31 -20.48
CA GLY A 295 17.44 14.92 -20.75
C GLY A 295 16.56 14.60 -19.54
N PHE A 296 17.14 14.45 -18.33
CA PHE A 296 16.37 14.20 -17.10
C PHE A 296 16.27 15.39 -16.16
N GLY A 297 17.09 16.43 -16.36
CA GLY A 297 17.10 17.64 -15.53
C GLY A 297 17.60 17.38 -14.10
N ASP A 298 17.96 18.46 -13.39
CA ASP A 298 18.34 18.33 -11.98
C ASP A 298 17.15 17.85 -11.15
N TYR A 299 17.42 17.12 -10.09
CA TYR A 299 16.38 16.55 -9.22
C TYR A 299 16.82 16.57 -7.75
N CYS A 300 15.84 16.57 -6.87
CA CYS A 300 16.05 16.50 -5.42
C CYS A 300 15.74 15.09 -4.92
N THR A 301 16.64 14.53 -4.13
CA THR A 301 16.48 13.19 -3.55
C THR A 301 17.02 13.15 -2.14
N ASP A 302 16.46 12.27 -1.30
CA ASP A 302 16.97 11.97 0.04
C ASP A 302 18.08 10.91 -0.08
N THR A 303 19.33 11.34 -0.01
CA THR A 303 20.47 10.43 -0.12
C THR A 303 20.70 9.59 1.14
N GLU A 304 19.96 9.83 2.22
CA GLU A 304 20.05 9.05 3.45
C GLU A 304 19.09 7.86 3.48
N ASN A 305 17.93 7.97 2.83
CA ASN A 305 16.84 6.99 2.91
C ASN A 305 16.24 6.56 1.56
N ASP A 306 16.58 7.19 0.42
CA ASP A 306 16.11 6.77 -0.91
C ASP A 306 16.94 5.59 -1.44
N PRO A 307 16.36 4.39 -1.61
CA PRO A 307 17.06 3.23 -2.16
C PRO A 307 17.60 3.43 -3.58
N SER A 308 17.10 4.42 -4.33
CA SER A 308 17.59 4.72 -5.68
C SER A 308 18.72 5.75 -5.74
N ASN A 309 19.04 6.39 -4.61
CA ASN A 309 20.03 7.47 -4.52
C ASN A 309 20.84 7.39 -3.21
N CYS A 310 21.11 6.17 -2.74
CA CYS A 310 21.62 5.92 -1.41
C CYS A 310 23.09 6.33 -1.28
N GLY A 311 23.39 7.30 -0.41
CA GLY A 311 24.73 7.84 -0.17
C GLY A 311 25.28 8.73 -1.29
N ALA A 312 24.76 8.61 -2.51
CA ALA A 312 25.11 9.46 -3.64
C ALA A 312 24.00 9.51 -4.69
N CYS A 313 23.97 10.61 -5.46
CA CYS A 313 23.07 10.77 -6.59
C CYS A 313 23.17 9.59 -7.58
N GLY A 314 22.04 8.95 -7.86
CA GLY A 314 21.92 7.82 -8.78
C GLY A 314 22.51 6.49 -8.28
N TYR A 315 23.00 6.42 -7.04
CA TYR A 315 23.47 5.15 -6.48
C TYR A 315 22.28 4.31 -6.00
N LYS A 316 21.90 3.32 -6.82
CA LYS A 316 20.79 2.42 -6.53
C LYS A 316 21.26 1.24 -5.69
N CYS A 317 20.60 1.00 -4.57
CA CYS A 317 20.79 -0.19 -3.78
C CYS A 317 20.45 -1.45 -4.59
N PRO A 318 21.27 -2.51 -4.48
CA PRO A 318 21.03 -3.73 -5.21
C PRO A 318 19.75 -4.41 -4.73
N VAL A 319 19.02 -5.02 -5.67
CA VAL A 319 17.92 -5.95 -5.34
C VAL A 319 18.55 -7.33 -5.19
N LEU A 320 18.66 -7.78 -3.96
CA LEU A 320 19.30 -9.05 -3.61
C LEU A 320 18.25 -10.16 -3.40
N ALA A 321 18.68 -11.41 -3.51
CA ALA A 321 17.79 -12.56 -3.36
C ALA A 321 17.27 -12.65 -1.91
N ASN A 322 15.99 -13.04 -1.76
CA ASN A 322 15.34 -13.24 -0.46
C ASN A 322 15.33 -12.02 0.47
N SER A 323 15.43 -10.81 -0.09
CA SER A 323 15.32 -9.54 0.63
C SER A 323 13.97 -8.90 0.34
N ALA A 324 13.38 -8.24 1.34
CA ALA A 324 12.02 -7.68 1.25
C ALA A 324 11.95 -6.52 0.24
N ALA A 325 12.90 -5.60 0.33
CA ALA A 325 13.13 -4.51 -0.62
C ALA A 325 14.55 -3.98 -0.43
N PRO A 326 15.15 -3.31 -1.42
CA PRO A 326 16.37 -2.55 -1.20
C PRO A 326 16.11 -1.45 -0.16
N VAL A 327 16.87 -1.44 0.93
CA VAL A 327 16.74 -0.43 1.99
C VAL A 327 17.95 0.48 1.97
N CYS A 328 17.72 1.79 2.01
CA CYS A 328 18.76 2.77 2.30
C CYS A 328 18.57 3.27 3.72
N GLN A 329 19.63 3.20 4.52
CA GLN A 329 19.62 3.74 5.87
C GLN A 329 20.94 4.47 6.13
N ASN A 330 20.84 5.75 6.46
CA ASN A 330 21.99 6.64 6.70
C ASN A 330 22.99 6.66 5.52
N GLY A 331 22.46 6.62 4.30
CA GLY A 331 23.27 6.67 3.06
C GLY A 331 24.06 5.40 2.78
N ARG A 332 23.68 4.27 3.39
CA ARG A 332 24.22 2.95 3.10
C ARG A 332 23.10 1.98 2.77
N CYS A 333 23.32 1.18 1.74
CA CYS A 333 22.43 0.08 1.44
C CYS A 333 22.50 -0.95 2.56
N LYS A 334 21.33 -1.41 2.99
CA LYS A 334 21.18 -2.48 3.96
C LYS A 334 20.27 -3.55 3.38
N THR A 335 20.47 -4.76 3.87
CA THR A 335 19.67 -5.92 3.51
C THR A 335 18.66 -6.19 4.61
N GLU A 336 17.37 -6.08 4.29
CA GLU A 336 16.29 -6.57 5.15
C GLU A 336 15.73 -7.86 4.59
N CYS A 337 15.81 -8.94 5.38
CA CYS A 337 15.35 -10.25 4.97
C CYS A 337 13.83 -10.36 4.97
N VAL A 338 13.28 -11.08 3.99
CA VAL A 338 11.88 -11.50 4.07
C VAL A 338 11.68 -12.43 5.28
N PRO A 339 10.45 -12.54 5.82
CA PRO A 339 10.20 -13.49 6.89
C PRO A 339 10.67 -14.91 6.54
N ARG A 340 11.36 -15.56 7.48
CA ARG A 340 11.97 -16.89 7.37
C ARG A 340 13.28 -16.97 6.57
N THR A 341 13.87 -15.85 6.18
CA THR A 341 15.25 -15.83 5.67
C THR A 341 16.17 -15.03 6.57
N ALA A 342 17.47 -15.29 6.50
CA ALA A 342 18.50 -14.57 7.25
C ALA A 342 19.80 -14.46 6.46
N ASP A 343 20.50 -13.34 6.64
CA ASP A 343 21.91 -13.19 6.31
C ASP A 343 22.73 -13.81 7.46
N CYS A 344 23.24 -15.02 7.24
CA CYS A 344 24.05 -15.73 8.23
C CYS A 344 25.55 -15.58 8.01
N ASN A 345 25.97 -14.96 6.91
CA ASN A 345 27.38 -14.73 6.62
C ASN A 345 27.81 -13.28 6.96
N GLY A 346 26.84 -12.39 7.21
CA GLY A 346 27.00 -10.99 7.63
C GLY A 346 27.38 -10.05 6.48
N ARG A 347 27.05 -10.39 5.24
CA ARG A 347 27.40 -9.62 4.05
C ARG A 347 26.18 -8.95 3.46
N ASP A 348 26.25 -7.62 3.42
CA ASP A 348 25.18 -6.79 2.86
C ASP A 348 25.09 -6.88 1.30
N ASP A 349 25.96 -7.63 0.63
CA ASP A 349 26.09 -7.67 -0.83
C ASP A 349 25.61 -8.95 -1.54
N ASP A 350 25.28 -10.02 -0.81
CA ASP A 350 24.72 -11.26 -1.39
C ASP A 350 23.27 -11.58 -0.99
N GLY A 351 22.73 -10.93 0.05
CA GLY A 351 21.31 -10.97 0.40
C GLY A 351 21.02 -11.79 1.67
N CYS A 352 19.92 -12.56 1.65
CA CYS A 352 19.52 -13.40 2.79
C CYS A 352 19.48 -14.86 2.36
N GLU A 353 20.64 -15.51 2.36
CA GLU A 353 20.83 -16.79 1.68
C GLU A 353 20.29 -17.97 2.48
N SER A 354 20.05 -17.79 3.78
CA SER A 354 19.70 -18.89 4.68
C SER A 354 18.21 -18.95 4.94
N ASP A 355 17.57 -20.09 4.66
CA ASP A 355 16.16 -20.35 5.02
C ASP A 355 16.07 -20.76 6.48
N VAL A 356 15.83 -19.81 7.37
CA VAL A 356 15.66 -20.09 8.81
C VAL A 356 14.30 -20.69 9.15
N GLY A 357 13.39 -20.82 8.19
CA GLY A 357 12.10 -21.48 8.37
C GLY A 357 12.17 -22.99 8.26
N HIS A 358 13.09 -23.51 7.42
CA HIS A 358 13.13 -24.92 7.03
C HIS A 358 14.51 -25.55 6.97
N ASP A 359 15.61 -24.77 6.91
CA ASP A 359 16.95 -25.33 6.96
C ASP A 359 17.23 -25.88 8.37
N PRO A 360 17.42 -27.20 8.52
CA PRO A 360 17.72 -27.79 9.82
C PRO A 360 19.11 -27.41 10.35
N ARG A 361 19.94 -26.68 9.59
CA ARG A 361 21.21 -26.09 10.06
C ARG A 361 21.08 -24.66 10.58
N ASN A 362 19.97 -23.97 10.28
CA ASN A 362 19.72 -22.58 10.62
C ASN A 362 18.30 -22.39 11.18
N CYS A 363 17.77 -23.37 11.89
CA CYS A 363 16.36 -23.45 12.23
C CYS A 363 15.92 -22.42 13.28
N GLY A 364 15.20 -21.39 12.84
CA GLY A 364 14.79 -20.26 13.68
C GLY A 364 15.84 -19.16 13.83
N GLY A 365 17.02 -19.35 13.24
CA GLY A 365 18.13 -18.41 13.30
C GLY A 365 19.46 -19.03 12.85
N CYS A 366 20.41 -18.17 12.51
CA CYS A 366 21.71 -18.57 12.01
C CYS A 366 22.44 -19.50 12.99
N GLY A 367 22.86 -20.67 12.51
CA GLY A 367 23.60 -21.65 13.29
C GLY A 367 22.79 -22.41 14.34
N ILE A 368 21.46 -22.38 14.29
CA ILE A 368 20.61 -23.23 15.15
C ILE A 368 20.41 -24.59 14.46
N LEU A 369 21.07 -25.63 14.97
CA LEU A 369 21.01 -26.97 14.38
C LEU A 369 19.92 -27.83 15.03
N CYS A 370 19.10 -28.47 14.18
CA CYS A 370 18.30 -29.62 14.55
C CYS A 370 19.16 -30.90 14.52
N ASP A 371 18.61 -32.01 15.05
CA ASP A 371 19.28 -33.30 14.98
C ASP A 371 19.23 -33.88 13.55
N LEU A 372 20.25 -33.54 12.77
CA LEU A 372 20.43 -34.00 11.39
C LEU A 372 20.64 -35.51 11.31
N ALA A 373 21.27 -36.13 12.32
CA ALA A 373 21.56 -37.55 12.34
C ALA A 373 20.27 -38.36 12.53
N ALA A 374 19.34 -37.84 13.34
CA ALA A 374 18.01 -38.38 13.52
C ALA A 374 17.05 -38.03 12.36
N GLY A 375 17.43 -37.13 11.45
CA GLY A 375 16.55 -36.67 10.36
C GLY A 375 15.45 -35.73 10.84
N GLN A 376 15.69 -34.95 11.89
CA GLN A 376 14.74 -33.99 12.45
C GLN A 376 14.53 -32.80 11.50
N PRO A 377 13.31 -32.54 11.01
CA PRO A 377 13.02 -31.39 10.16
C PRO A 377 12.91 -30.10 10.96
N CYS A 378 13.15 -28.98 10.28
CA CYS A 378 12.81 -27.64 10.76
C CYS A 378 11.47 -27.22 10.15
N ILE A 379 10.52 -26.78 10.99
CA ILE A 379 9.21 -26.32 10.54
C ILE A 379 8.91 -24.99 11.19
N GLY A 380 8.74 -23.94 10.38
CA GLY A 380 8.45 -22.59 10.88
C GLY A 380 9.52 -22.05 11.81
N GLY A 381 10.80 -22.44 11.59
CA GLY A 381 11.93 -22.04 12.41
C GLY A 381 12.04 -22.75 13.75
N ARG A 382 11.43 -23.94 13.90
CA ARG A 382 11.56 -24.77 15.10
C ARG A 382 11.87 -26.21 14.72
N CYS A 383 12.83 -26.81 15.41
CA CYS A 383 13.14 -28.22 15.25
C CYS A 383 11.94 -29.06 15.72
N LEU A 384 11.47 -29.95 14.86
CA LEU A 384 10.24 -30.68 15.09
C LEU A 384 10.38 -31.64 16.28
N THR A 385 9.51 -31.49 17.26
CA THR A 385 9.45 -32.35 18.44
C THR A 385 8.03 -32.88 18.64
N LYS A 386 7.91 -33.99 19.35
CA LYS A 386 6.65 -34.56 19.80
C LYS A 386 6.76 -34.98 21.25
N GLU A 387 5.64 -35.16 21.92
CA GLU A 387 5.64 -35.74 23.26
C GLU A 387 6.29 -37.13 23.23
N CYS A 388 7.18 -37.38 24.18
CA CYS A 388 7.78 -38.70 24.34
C CYS A 388 6.70 -39.71 24.70
N SER A 389 6.57 -40.77 23.92
CA SER A 389 5.68 -41.90 24.20
C SER A 389 6.28 -42.75 25.32
N GLY A 390 6.25 -42.24 26.56
CA GLY A 390 6.76 -42.91 27.75
C GLY A 390 7.55 -41.94 28.63
N GLY A 391 7.00 -41.61 29.80
CA GLY A 391 7.72 -40.90 30.85
C GLY A 391 8.86 -41.75 31.39
N THR A 392 10.04 -41.63 30.79
CA THR A 392 11.30 -41.88 31.46
C THR A 392 12.30 -40.87 30.94
N THR A 393 12.55 -39.88 31.78
CA THR A 393 13.76 -39.04 31.78
C THR A 393 15.00 -39.91 31.60
N GLN A 394 15.85 -39.57 30.65
CA GLN A 394 17.30 -39.65 30.82
C GLN A 394 17.93 -38.34 30.38
#